data_AF-A0A7L4LMQ4-F1
#
_entry.id   AF-A0A7L4LMQ4-F1
#
_cell.length_a   1.000
_cell.length_b   1.000
_cell.length_c   1.000
_cell.angle_alpha   90.00
_cell.angle_beta   90.00
_cell.angle_gamma   90.00
#
_symmetry.space_group_name_H-M   'P 1'
#
loop_
_entity.id
_entity.type
_entity.pdbx_description
1 polymer ?
#
loop_
_entity_poly.entity_id
_entity_poly.type
_entity_poly.pdbx_seq_one_letter_code
_entity_poly.pdbx_strand_id
1 'polypeptide(L)' 'NEFPENISAAAEGLKSITLMPALGLSVHGVLKHQTLVLTLGAVAFLERRLLWHDSRYSALYPFSLPYRDLP' A
#
# COMPACT_ATOMS: atom_id res chain seq x y z
N ASN A 1 5.52 3.42 -11.00
CA ASN A 1 4.67 2.21 -11.00
C ASN A 1 3.24 2.62 -11.19
N GLU A 2 2.83 2.63 -12.45
CA GLU A 2 1.47 2.95 -12.87
C GLU A 2 0.72 1.65 -13.17
N PHE A 3 -0.61 1.68 -13.08
CA PHE A 3 -1.43 0.52 -13.45
C PHE A 3 -1.34 0.27 -14.97
N PRO A 4 -1.32 -0.99 -15.42
CA PRO A 4 -1.43 -1.30 -16.85
C PRO A 4 -2.70 -0.70 -17.47
N GLU A 5 -2.61 -0.22 -18.70
CA GLU A 5 -3.73 0.43 -19.40
C GLU A 5 -4.99 -0.45 -19.45
N ASN A 6 -4.83 -1.73 -19.75
CA ASN A 6 -5.96 -2.67 -19.86
C ASN A 6 -6.79 -2.76 -18.57
N ILE A 7 -6.15 -2.82 -17.40
CA ILE A 7 -6.89 -2.94 -16.13
C ILE A 7 -7.50 -1.60 -15.74
N SER A 8 -6.81 -0.49 -16.02
CA SER A 8 -7.32 0.86 -15.78
C SER A 8 -8.59 1.13 -16.58
N ALA A 9 -8.57 0.85 -17.89
CA ALA A 9 -9.72 1.01 -18.78
C ALA A 9 -10.89 0.09 -18.38
N ALA A 10 -10.60 -1.16 -17.98
CA ALA A 10 -11.63 -2.10 -17.54
C ALA A 10 -12.31 -1.67 -16.22
N ALA A 11 -11.55 -1.06 -15.30
CA ALA A 11 -12.06 -0.63 -14.00
C ALA A 11 -12.82 0.71 -14.04
N GLU A 12 -12.49 1.61 -14.98
CA GLU A 12 -13.07 2.95 -15.07
C GLU A 12 -14.61 2.95 -15.15
N GLY A 13 -15.20 1.95 -15.81
CA GLY A 13 -16.65 1.78 -15.93
C GLY A 13 -17.34 1.06 -14.76
N LEU A 14 -16.61 0.53 -13.79
CA LEU A 14 -17.14 -0.38 -12.76
C LEU A 14 -17.18 0.29 -11.38
N LYS A 15 -18.38 0.43 -10.81
CA LYS A 15 -18.57 1.02 -9.46
C LYS A 15 -18.18 0.08 -8.32
N SER A 16 -18.11 -1.22 -8.58
CA SER A 16 -17.83 -2.26 -7.59
C SER A 16 -16.34 -2.58 -7.43
N ILE A 17 -15.51 -2.17 -8.39
CA ILE A 17 -14.08 -2.46 -8.41
C ILE A 17 -13.31 -1.15 -8.27
N THR A 18 -12.42 -1.10 -7.28
CA THR A 18 -11.55 0.06 -7.06
C THR A 18 -10.10 -0.37 -7.28
N LEU A 19 -9.41 0.27 -8.24
CA LEU A 19 -7.96 0.16 -8.36
C LEU A 19 -7.31 1.17 -7.42
N MET A 20 -6.39 0.70 -6.57
CA MET A 20 -5.70 1.56 -5.60
C MET A 20 -4.21 1.20 -5.49
N PRO A 21 -3.30 2.20 -5.47
CA PRO A 21 -1.89 1.93 -5.23
C PRO A 21 -1.69 1.40 -3.80
N ALA A 22 -0.68 0.56 -3.58
CA ALA A 22 -0.41 -0.04 -2.27
C ALA A 22 -0.17 1.01 -1.16
N LEU A 23 0.38 2.19 -1.52
CA LEU A 23 0.57 3.31 -0.59
C LEU A 23 -0.76 3.88 -0.06
N GLY A 24 -1.84 3.78 -0.83
CA GLY A 24 -3.15 4.28 -0.45
C GLY A 24 -4.01 3.28 0.32
N LEU A 25 -3.49 2.08 0.64
CA LEU A 25 -4.26 1.04 1.33
C LEU A 25 -4.68 1.51 2.72
N SER A 26 -5.98 1.47 2.99
CA SER A 26 -6.58 1.83 4.28
C SER A 26 -7.54 0.76 4.75
N VAL A 27 -7.71 0.64 6.06
CA VAL A 27 -8.65 -0.31 6.67
C VAL A 27 -10.08 -0.05 6.19
N HIS A 28 -10.48 1.22 6.06
CA HIS A 28 -11.80 1.58 5.53
C HIS A 28 -12.01 1.04 4.11
N GLY A 29 -11.00 1.18 3.22
CA GLY A 29 -11.06 0.63 1.88
C GLY A 29 -11.18 -0.89 1.84
N VAL A 30 -10.48 -1.58 2.75
CA VAL A 30 -10.55 -3.04 2.90
C VAL A 30 -11.93 -3.49 3.36
N LEU A 31 -12.53 -2.83 4.36
CA LEU A 31 -13.84 -3.21 4.88
C LEU A 31 -15.00 -2.84 3.95
N LYS A 32 -14.83 -1.83 3.10
CA LYS A 32 -15.84 -1.40 2.13
C LYS A 32 -16.06 -2.44 1.01
N HIS A 33 -15.02 -3.21 0.66
CA HIS A 33 -15.08 -4.22 -0.39
C HIS A 33 -15.12 -5.62 0.23
N GLN A 34 -15.81 -6.55 -0.42
CA GLN A 34 -15.87 -7.95 0.05
C GLN A 34 -14.56 -8.71 -0.20
N THR A 35 -13.81 -8.31 -1.22
CA THR A 35 -12.61 -9.02 -1.68
C THR A 35 -11.48 -8.03 -1.88
N LEU A 36 -10.28 -8.41 -1.46
CA LEU A 36 -9.03 -7.69 -1.69
C LEU A 36 -8.12 -8.52 -2.59
N VAL A 37 -7.55 -7.91 -3.63
CA VAL A 37 -6.56 -8.54 -4.52
C VAL A 37 -5.26 -7.76 -4.42
N LEU A 38 -4.15 -8.46 -4.20
CA LEU A 38 -2.82 -7.88 -4.08
C LEU A 38 -1.88 -8.50 -5.10
N THR A 39 -1.03 -7.67 -5.72
CA THR A 39 0.08 -8.15 -6.54
C THR A 39 1.24 -8.58 -5.64
N LEU A 40 2.14 -9.44 -6.14
CA LEU A 40 3.34 -9.83 -5.40
C LEU A 40 4.19 -8.61 -4.98
N GLY A 41 4.27 -7.60 -5.86
CA GLY A 41 4.97 -6.35 -5.55
C GLY A 41 4.30 -5.54 -4.43
N ALA A 42 2.97 -5.54 -4.36
CA ALA A 42 2.23 -4.90 -3.27
C ALA A 42 2.44 -5.64 -1.94
N VAL A 43 2.42 -6.98 -1.95
CA VAL A 43 2.71 -7.79 -0.75
C VAL A 43 4.10 -7.50 -0.21
N ALA A 44 5.14 -7.60 -1.06
CA ALA A 44 6.52 -7.32 -0.64
C ALA A 44 6.73 -5.87 -0.17
N PHE A 45 5.98 -4.91 -0.71
CA PHE A 45 5.99 -3.53 -0.23
C PHE A 45 5.37 -3.40 1.16
N LEU A 46 4.19 -3.98 1.37
CA LEU A 46 3.47 -3.92 2.64
C LEU A 46 4.23 -4.65 3.75
N GLU A 47 4.74 -5.86 3.48
CA GLU A 47 5.54 -6.64 4.43
C GLU A 47 6.74 -5.83 4.93
N ARG A 48 7.54 -5.24 4.02
CA ARG A 48 8.70 -4.43 4.42
C ARG A 48 8.33 -3.24 5.29
N ARG A 49 7.26 -2.51 4.94
CA ARG A 49 6.83 -1.32 5.69
C ARG A 49 6.21 -1.67 7.04
N LEU A 50 5.38 -2.70 7.09
CA LEU A 50 4.71 -3.13 8.33
C LEU A 50 5.70 -3.79 9.30
N LEU A 51 6.55 -4.69 8.81
CA LEU A 51 7.54 -5.37 9.66
C LEU A 51 8.63 -4.43 10.18
N TRP A 52 8.96 -3.35 9.46
CA TRP A 52 9.87 -2.32 9.97
C TRP A 52 9.38 -1.73 11.30
N HIS A 53 8.06 -1.64 11.51
CA HIS A 53 7.52 -1.12 12.76
C HIS A 53 7.67 -2.09 13.95
N ASP A 54 7.86 -3.39 13.71
CA ASP A 54 8.01 -4.42 14.75
C ASP A 54 9.42 -4.38 15.38
N SER A 55 10.45 -4.08 14.59
CA SER A 55 11.85 -4.12 15.02
C SER A 55 12.53 -2.76 15.21
N ARG A 56 11.82 -1.64 15.02
CA ARG A 56 12.40 -0.29 15.12
C ARG A 56 12.52 0.21 16.55
N TYR A 57 13.48 1.12 16.77
CA TYR A 57 13.51 1.94 17.97
C TYR A 57 12.38 2.98 18.00
N SER A 58 12.13 3.55 19.19
CA SER A 58 11.28 4.72 19.33
C SER A 58 11.89 5.92 18.57
N ALA A 59 11.04 6.83 18.10
CA ALA A 59 11.49 7.98 17.33
C ALA A 59 12.26 8.96 18.24
N LEU A 60 13.47 9.34 17.83
CA LEU A 60 14.24 10.41 18.49
C LEU A 60 13.74 11.80 18.05
N TYR A 61 13.39 11.91 16.77
CA TYR A 61 12.81 13.07 16.10
C TYR A 61 11.95 12.58 14.90
N PRO A 62 11.19 13.44 14.21
CA PRO A 62 10.32 13.00 13.11
C PRO A 62 11.06 12.18 12.04
N PHE A 63 10.46 11.07 11.58
CA PHE A 63 11.04 10.17 10.55
C PHE A 63 11.20 10.82 9.17
N SER A 64 10.70 12.04 8.98
CA SER A 64 10.97 12.86 7.78
C SER A 64 12.40 13.42 7.74
N LEU A 65 13.11 13.43 8.87
CA LEU A 65 14.50 13.85 8.97
C LEU A 65 15.45 12.66 8.71
N PRO A 66 16.75 12.89 8.45
CA PRO A 66 17.67 11.84 8.02
C PRO A 66 17.93 10.79 9.12
N TYR A 67 17.55 9.54 8.86
CA TYR A 67 17.93 8.37 9.67
C TYR A 67 18.87 7.47 8.85
N ARG A 68 19.76 6.75 9.52
CA ARG A 68 20.75 5.88 8.85
C ARG A 68 20.09 4.63 8.22
N ASP A 69 19.04 4.13 8.85
CA ASP A 69 18.45 2.80 8.67
C ASP A 69 16.96 2.84 8.34
N LEU A 70 16.46 3.98 7.86
CA LEU A 70 15.08 4.10 7.38
C LEU A 70 14.93 3.43 5.99
N PRO A 71 13.91 2.57 5.79
CA PRO A 71 13.66 1.87 4.53
C PRO A 71 12.94 2.71 3.46
#